data_AF-A6HJ07-F1
#
_entry.id   AF-A6HJ07-F1
#
_cell.length_a   1.000
_cell.length_b   1.000
_cell.length_c   1.000
_cell.angle_alpha   90.00
_cell.angle_beta   90.00
_cell.angle_gamma   90.00
#
_symmetry.space_group_name_H-M   'P 1'
#
loop_
_entity.id
_entity.type
_entity.pdbx_description
1 polymer ?
#
loop_
_entity_poly.entity_id
_entity_poly.type
_entity_poly.pdbx_seq_one_letter_code
_entity_poly.pdbx_strand_id
1 'polypeptide(L)'
;MRNSLESTLAETEARYSSQLGQMQCLITNVESQLAEIRCDLERQNHEYQVLLDVKARLESEIATYRRLLEGEDCKLPAHPCSTDCKPPVRVPFVPSTSCTPAVPCTPAGPCTPASQVSTQIRTITEEIRDGRVISSREHVVPRAV
;
A
#
# COMPACT_ATOMS: atom_id res chain seq x y z
N MET A 1 43.80 43.71 -24.18
CA MET A 1 42.33 43.88 -24.11
C MET A 1 41.58 42.76 -24.84
N ARG A 2 41.98 42.35 -26.06
CA ARG A 2 41.37 41.19 -26.75
C ARG A 2 41.52 39.88 -25.97
N ASN A 3 42.76 39.56 -25.56
CA ASN A 3 43.06 38.32 -24.82
C ASN A 3 42.34 38.22 -23.47
N SER A 4 42.08 39.35 -22.79
CA SER A 4 41.32 39.33 -21.53
C SER A 4 39.84 39.03 -21.76
N LEU A 5 39.25 39.53 -22.84
CA LEU A 5 37.86 39.23 -23.22
C LEU A 5 37.71 37.76 -23.64
N GLU A 6 38.64 37.23 -24.43
CA GLU A 6 38.69 35.81 -24.81
C GLU A 6 38.84 34.91 -23.59
N SER A 7 39.70 35.28 -22.64
CA SER A 7 39.88 34.54 -21.38
C SER A 7 38.62 34.52 -20.53
N THR A 8 37.95 35.67 -20.35
CA THR A 8 36.70 35.74 -19.58
C THR A 8 35.58 34.93 -20.25
N LEU A 9 35.49 34.98 -21.58
CA LEU A 9 34.53 34.18 -22.33
C LEU A 9 34.76 32.67 -22.07
N ALA A 10 35.99 32.19 -22.26
CA ALA A 10 36.34 30.79 -22.04
C ALA A 10 36.07 30.33 -20.59
N GLU A 11 36.36 31.19 -19.60
CA GLU A 11 36.07 30.91 -18.19
C GLU A 11 34.56 30.79 -17.94
N THR A 12 33.75 31.70 -18.51
CA THR A 12 32.29 31.64 -18.37
C THR A 12 31.72 30.40 -19.04
N GLU A 13 32.17 30.05 -20.25
CA GLU A 13 31.75 28.84 -20.97
C GLU A 13 32.08 27.58 -20.17
N ALA A 14 33.29 27.49 -19.63
CA ALA A 14 33.70 26.36 -18.79
C ALA A 14 32.83 26.25 -17.53
N ARG A 15 32.51 27.38 -16.89
CA ARG A 15 31.63 27.41 -15.72
C ARG A 15 30.22 26.93 -16.06
N TYR A 16 29.62 27.43 -17.14
CA TYR A 16 28.28 27.00 -17.56
C TYR A 16 28.24 25.54 -18.00
N SER A 17 29.28 25.07 -18.70
CA SER A 17 29.43 23.66 -19.07
C SER A 17 29.47 22.76 -17.83
N SER A 18 30.23 23.14 -16.80
CA SER A 18 30.27 22.42 -15.53
C SER A 18 28.91 22.42 -14.81
N GLN A 19 28.22 23.56 -14.77
CA GLN A 19 26.89 23.64 -14.17
C GLN A 19 25.87 22.76 -14.89
N LEU A 20 25.85 22.77 -16.22
CA LEU A 20 25.01 21.89 -17.03
C LEU A 20 25.31 20.41 -16.76
N GLY A 21 26.59 20.05 -16.68
CA GLY A 21 27.00 18.68 -16.34
C GLY A 21 26.50 18.25 -14.97
N GLN A 22 26.58 19.12 -13.96
CA GLN A 22 26.05 18.84 -12.62
C GLN A 22 24.54 18.66 -12.62
N MET A 23 23.79 19.52 -13.32
CA MET A 23 22.34 19.38 -13.45
C MET A 23 21.97 18.08 -14.18
N GLN A 24 22.70 17.72 -15.24
CA GLN A 24 22.47 16.47 -15.96
C GLN A 24 22.70 15.24 -15.07
N CYS A 25 23.75 15.25 -14.24
CA CYS A 25 23.98 14.18 -13.26
C CYS A 25 22.82 14.04 -12.27
N LEU A 26 22.28 15.16 -11.77
CA LEU A 26 21.12 15.14 -10.86
C LEU A 26 19.87 14.57 -11.54
N ILE A 27 19.60 15.00 -12.77
CA ILE A 27 18.47 14.49 -13.56
C ILE A 27 18.58 12.98 -13.71
N THR A 28 19.74 12.50 -14.17
CA THR A 28 19.97 11.06 -14.39
C THR A 28 19.87 10.24 -13.11
N ASN A 29 20.35 10.77 -11.97
CA ASN A 29 20.21 10.09 -10.68
C ASN A 29 18.73 9.94 -10.28
N VAL A 30 17.92 11.01 -10.44
CA VAL A 30 16.49 10.97 -10.13
C VAL A 30 15.73 10.05 -11.08
N GLU A 31 16.05 10.08 -12.38
CA GLU A 31 15.47 9.16 -13.38
C GLU A 31 15.79 7.70 -13.05
N SER A 32 17.02 7.41 -12.60
CA SER A 32 17.41 6.06 -12.16
C SER A 32 16.62 5.61 -10.95
N GLN A 33 16.47 6.45 -9.92
CA GLN A 33 15.68 6.12 -8.73
C GLN A 33 14.21 5.90 -9.08
N LEU A 34 13.65 6.70 -9.98
CA LEU A 34 12.28 6.53 -10.45
C LEU A 34 12.09 5.20 -11.19
N ALA A 35 13.07 4.81 -12.03
CA ALA A 35 13.04 3.52 -12.72
C ALA A 35 13.11 2.34 -11.75
N GLU A 36 13.96 2.42 -10.73
CA GLU A 36 14.06 1.42 -9.66
C GLU A 36 12.73 1.25 -8.91
N ILE A 37 12.13 2.36 -8.45
CA ILE A 37 10.83 2.33 -7.74
C ILE A 37 9.73 1.72 -8.61
N ARG A 38 9.70 2.03 -9.91
CA ARG A 38 8.72 1.44 -10.84
C ARG A 38 8.91 -0.07 -10.97
N CYS A 39 10.15 -0.53 -11.11
CA CYS A 39 10.47 -1.95 -11.17
C CYS A 39 10.05 -2.68 -9.88
N ASP A 40 10.30 -2.08 -8.72
CA ASP A 40 9.89 -2.66 -7.44
C ASP A 40 8.37 -2.72 -7.29
N LEU A 41 7.65 -1.69 -7.73
CA LEU A 41 6.19 -1.68 -7.69
C LEU A 41 5.60 -2.78 -8.58
N GLU A 42 6.13 -2.95 -9.79
CA GLU A 42 5.71 -4.02 -10.71
C GLU A 42 5.95 -5.40 -10.09
N ARG A 43 7.13 -5.60 -9.48
CA ARG A 43 7.46 -6.84 -8.76
C ARG A 43 6.48 -7.10 -7.61
N GLN A 44 6.22 -6.11 -6.76
CA GLN A 44 5.26 -6.22 -5.66
C GLN A 44 3.84 -6.53 -6.16
N ASN A 45 3.43 -5.91 -7.26
CA ASN A 45 2.12 -6.18 -7.86
C ASN A 45 2.00 -7.65 -8.30
N HIS A 46 3.05 -8.18 -8.93
CA HIS A 46 3.11 -9.58 -9.32
C HIS A 46 3.06 -10.52 -8.11
N GLU A 47 3.86 -10.26 -7.07
CA GLU A 47 3.85 -11.04 -5.82
C GLU A 47 2.47 -11.03 -5.15
N TYR A 48 1.81 -9.86 -5.15
CA TYR A 48 0.45 -9.73 -4.61
C TYR A 48 -0.58 -10.53 -5.40
N GLN A 49 -0.48 -10.54 -6.74
CA GLN A 49 -1.38 -11.31 -7.58
C GLN A 49 -1.22 -12.82 -7.35
N VAL A 50 0.02 -13.30 -7.22
CA VAL A 50 0.30 -14.70 -6.84
C VAL A 50 -0.33 -15.03 -5.48
N LEU A 51 -0.23 -14.12 -4.49
CA LEU A 51 -0.86 -14.33 -3.19
C LEU A 51 -2.39 -14.38 -3.26
N LEU A 52 -3.01 -13.55 -4.11
CA LEU A 52 -4.45 -13.59 -4.36
C LEU A 52 -4.89 -14.92 -4.97
N ASP A 53 -4.11 -15.48 -5.90
CA ASP A 53 -4.41 -16.78 -6.49
C ASP A 53 -4.36 -17.90 -5.45
N VAL A 54 -3.36 -17.87 -4.55
CA VAL A 54 -3.26 -18.80 -3.43
C VAL A 54 -4.46 -18.65 -2.49
N LYS A 55 -4.85 -17.41 -2.15
CA LYS A 55 -6.04 -17.13 -1.33
C LYS A 55 -7.29 -17.74 -1.97
N ALA A 56 -7.52 -17.51 -3.26
CA ALA A 56 -8.69 -18.01 -3.97
C ALA A 56 -8.75 -19.55 -3.95
N ARG A 57 -7.60 -20.23 -4.10
CA ARG A 57 -7.52 -21.69 -3.97
C ARG A 57 -7.88 -22.16 -2.57
N LEU A 58 -7.32 -21.53 -1.54
CA LEU A 58 -7.62 -21.85 -0.14
C LEU A 58 -9.11 -21.61 0.20
N GLU A 59 -9.72 -20.55 -0.34
CA GLU A 59 -11.15 -20.29 -0.18
C GLU A 59 -12.01 -21.42 -0.78
N SER A 60 -11.60 -21.96 -1.94
CA SER A 60 -12.24 -23.13 -2.56
C SER A 60 -12.09 -24.40 -1.71
N GLU A 61 -10.91 -24.62 -1.15
CA GLU A 61 -10.64 -25.74 -0.24
C GLU A 61 -11.51 -25.64 1.02
N ILE A 62 -11.57 -24.47 1.67
CA ILE A 62 -12.43 -24.22 2.85
C ILE A 62 -13.90 -24.48 2.52
N ALA A 63 -14.39 -23.99 1.36
CA ALA A 63 -15.77 -24.23 0.93
C ALA A 63 -16.04 -25.73 0.72
N THR A 64 -15.06 -26.48 0.25
CA THR A 64 -15.16 -27.94 0.09
C THR A 64 -15.17 -28.65 1.43
N TYR A 65 -14.27 -28.27 2.35
CA TYR A 65 -14.27 -28.83 3.70
C TYR A 65 -15.59 -28.58 4.43
N ARG A 66 -16.16 -27.35 4.35
CA ARG A 66 -17.47 -27.05 4.93
C ARG A 66 -18.57 -27.98 4.41
N ARG A 67 -18.64 -28.19 3.09
CA ARG A 67 -19.63 -29.11 2.48
C ARG A 67 -19.47 -30.56 2.94
N LEU A 68 -18.23 -31.03 3.14
CA LEU A 68 -17.99 -32.39 3.62
C LEU A 68 -18.44 -32.56 5.07
N LEU A 69 -18.13 -31.60 5.94
CA LEU A 69 -18.56 -31.62 7.34
C LEU A 69 -20.10 -31.52 7.46
N GLU A 70 -20.73 -30.61 6.72
CA GLU A 70 -22.20 -30.50 6.67
C GLU A 70 -22.87 -31.80 6.16
N GLY A 71 -22.21 -32.55 5.27
CA GLY A 71 -22.68 -33.82 4.74
C GLY A 71 -22.53 -35.02 5.68
N GLU A 72 -21.59 -34.98 6.63
CA GLU A 72 -21.47 -35.98 7.70
C GLU A 72 -22.54 -35.79 8.78
N ASP A 73 -22.89 -34.54 9.10
CA ASP A 73 -23.95 -34.20 10.05
C ASP A 73 -25.36 -34.63 9.58
N CYS A 74 -25.57 -34.79 8.26
CA CYS A 74 -26.84 -35.24 7.68
C CYS A 74 -27.00 -36.77 7.57
N LYS A 75 -25.94 -37.55 7.83
CA LYS A 75 -25.96 -39.03 7.70
C LYS A 75 -26.11 -39.76 9.04
N LEU A 76 -26.06 -39.06 10.16
CA LEU A 76 -26.48 -39.62 11.42
C LEU A 76 -28.01 -39.62 11.46
N PRO A 77 -28.68 -40.79 11.52
CA PRO A 77 -30.12 -40.83 11.62
C PRO A 77 -30.52 -40.07 12.87
N ALA A 78 -31.34 -39.03 12.70
CA ALA A 78 -31.96 -38.32 13.81
C ALA A 78 -32.60 -39.35 14.73
N HIS A 79 -32.01 -39.54 15.91
CA HIS A 79 -32.62 -40.34 16.95
C HIS A 79 -33.92 -39.63 17.35
N PRO A 80 -35.10 -40.28 17.22
CA PRO A 80 -36.36 -39.62 17.57
C PRO A 80 -36.41 -39.49 19.09
N CYS A 81 -36.07 -38.32 19.62
CA CYS A 81 -36.49 -37.96 20.96
C CYS A 81 -37.77 -37.13 20.84
N SER A 82 -38.84 -37.75 21.30
CA SER A 82 -40.20 -37.25 21.35
C SER A 82 -40.29 -35.93 22.14
N THR A 83 -40.48 -34.82 21.44
CA THR A 83 -41.23 -33.69 22.01
C THR A 83 -41.98 -32.98 20.91
N ASP A 84 -43.30 -33.00 21.06
CA ASP A 84 -44.31 -32.43 20.18
C ASP A 84 -43.96 -31.03 19.64
N CYS A 85 -44.03 -30.88 18.31
CA CYS A 85 -44.28 -29.61 17.66
C CYS A 85 -45.34 -29.81 16.57
N LYS A 86 -46.57 -29.34 16.85
CA LYS A 86 -47.69 -29.28 15.89
C LYS A 86 -47.32 -28.44 14.66
N PRO A 87 -47.85 -28.77 13.46
CA PRO A 87 -47.76 -27.91 12.29
C PRO A 87 -48.92 -26.90 12.26
N PRO A 88 -48.77 -25.78 11.53
CA PRO A 88 -49.86 -25.40 10.65
C PRO A 88 -49.42 -25.09 9.21
N VAL A 89 -50.03 -25.84 8.31
CA VAL A 89 -50.73 -25.45 7.06
C VAL A 89 -50.05 -24.47 6.07
N ARG A 90 -49.96 -24.98 4.84
CA ARG A 90 -49.62 -24.35 3.54
C ARG A 90 -50.39 -23.05 3.23
N VAL A 91 -49.73 -22.17 2.46
CA VAL A 91 -50.36 -21.36 1.40
C VAL A 91 -49.51 -21.37 0.11
N PRO A 92 -50.09 -21.17 -1.09
CA PRO A 92 -49.48 -21.53 -2.36
C PRO A 92 -48.69 -20.41 -3.05
N PHE A 93 -47.73 -20.87 -3.85
CA PHE A 93 -46.84 -20.19 -4.79
C PHE A 93 -47.54 -19.36 -5.88
N VAL A 94 -47.00 -18.17 -6.23
CA VAL A 94 -46.74 -17.75 -7.64
C VAL A 94 -45.68 -16.62 -7.75
N PRO A 95 -45.00 -16.47 -8.92
CA PRO A 95 -43.65 -15.89 -9.05
C PRO A 95 -43.57 -14.48 -9.68
N SER A 96 -42.31 -14.00 -9.73
CA SER A 96 -41.71 -13.01 -10.64
C SER A 96 -41.73 -11.55 -10.17
N THR A 97 -40.54 -11.03 -9.89
CA THR A 97 -40.06 -9.76 -10.45
C THR A 97 -38.54 -9.66 -10.25
N SER A 98 -37.84 -9.50 -11.37
CA SER A 98 -36.44 -9.15 -11.49
C SER A 98 -36.11 -7.86 -10.74
N CYS A 99 -35.00 -7.83 -9.99
CA CYS A 99 -34.17 -6.63 -9.79
C CYS A 99 -32.85 -7.02 -9.06
N THR A 100 -31.76 -7.08 -9.82
CA THR A 100 -30.41 -6.76 -9.33
C THR A 100 -30.17 -5.25 -9.52
N PRO A 101 -29.13 -4.62 -8.91
CA PRO A 101 -28.47 -4.92 -7.64
C PRO A 101 -28.47 -3.66 -6.73
N ALA A 102 -28.45 -3.86 -5.41
CA ALA A 102 -28.04 -2.80 -4.48
C ALA A 102 -27.15 -3.44 -3.41
N VAL A 103 -25.86 -3.15 -3.50
CA VAL A 103 -24.85 -3.51 -2.52
C VAL A 103 -25.11 -2.67 -1.27
N PRO A 104 -25.38 -3.25 -0.09
CA PRO A 104 -25.23 -2.54 1.16
C PRO A 104 -23.76 -2.64 1.55
N CYS A 105 -23.05 -1.52 1.43
CA CYS A 105 -21.82 -1.30 2.16
C CYS A 105 -22.09 -1.61 3.63
N THR A 106 -21.47 -2.66 4.17
CA THR A 106 -21.51 -2.97 5.60
C THR A 106 -20.08 -2.90 6.15
N PRO A 107 -19.87 -2.21 7.28
CA PRO A 107 -18.55 -1.87 7.77
C PRO A 107 -17.92 -2.98 8.62
N ALA A 108 -16.62 -2.80 8.82
CA ALA A 108 -15.83 -3.21 9.99
C ALA A 108 -15.15 -4.59 10.00
N GLY A 109 -13.84 -4.55 9.68
CA GLY A 109 -12.77 -5.02 10.57
C GLY A 109 -11.88 -6.18 10.06
N PRO A 110 -10.67 -6.39 10.63
CA PRO A 110 -9.79 -5.48 11.36
C PRO A 110 -8.55 -5.06 10.53
N CYS A 111 -8.14 -3.81 10.68
CA CYS A 111 -6.83 -3.35 10.21
C CYS A 111 -5.73 -4.10 10.96
N THR A 112 -4.98 -4.95 10.28
CA THR A 112 -3.67 -5.42 10.74
C THR A 112 -2.75 -4.22 10.97
N PRO A 113 -1.93 -4.20 12.03
CA PRO A 113 -1.08 -3.07 12.33
C PRO A 113 -0.07 -2.91 11.20
N ALA A 114 -0.21 -1.81 10.46
CA ALA A 114 0.83 -1.32 9.57
C ALA A 114 2.16 -1.29 10.34
N SER A 115 3.25 -1.71 9.70
CA SER A 115 4.60 -1.47 10.20
C SER A 115 4.68 -0.03 10.70
N GLN A 116 4.89 0.15 12.01
CA GLN A 116 4.94 1.49 12.62
C GLN A 116 6.19 2.20 12.11
N VAL A 117 6.06 2.90 10.99
CA VAL A 117 7.06 3.89 10.57
C VAL A 117 6.90 5.08 11.51
N SER A 118 7.74 5.13 12.55
CA SER A 118 7.76 6.23 13.51
C SER A 118 8.45 7.44 12.88
N THR A 119 7.66 8.42 12.45
CA THR A 119 8.18 9.70 11.94
C THR A 119 8.49 10.63 13.11
N GLN A 120 9.76 10.98 13.28
CA GLN A 120 10.20 12.01 14.23
C GLN A 120 10.56 13.29 13.49
N ILE A 121 10.14 14.43 14.03
CA ILE A 121 10.52 15.75 13.50
C ILE A 121 11.83 16.15 14.18
N ARG A 122 12.88 16.34 13.37
CA ARG A 122 14.19 16.81 13.81
C ARG A 122 14.34 18.28 13.47
N THR A 123 14.51 19.11 14.49
CA THR A 123 14.76 20.54 14.31
C THR A 123 16.25 20.81 14.51
N ILE A 124 16.91 21.32 13.47
CA ILE A 124 18.32 21.71 13.53
C ILE A 124 18.35 23.24 13.66
N THR A 125 19.04 23.73 14.69
CA THR A 125 19.29 25.17 14.87
C THR A 125 20.78 25.44 14.66
N GLU A 126 21.09 26.29 13.69
CA GLU A 126 22.46 26.70 13.38
C GLU A 126 22.64 28.19 13.72
N GLU A 127 23.71 28.52 14.45
CA GLU A 127 24.15 29.90 14.62
C GLU A 127 25.20 30.21 13.54
N ILE A 128 24.92 31.23 12.72
CA ILE A 128 25.78 31.64 11.60
C ILE A 128 26.33 33.04 11.91
N ARG A 129 27.65 33.21 11.83
CA ARG A 129 28.32 34.52 11.81
C ARG A 129 29.25 34.59 10.60
N ASP A 130 29.22 35.70 9.88
CA ASP A 130 30.05 35.95 8.69
C ASP A 130 29.99 34.82 7.65
N GLY A 131 28.82 34.19 7.49
CA GLY A 131 28.60 33.09 6.56
C GLY A 131 29.19 31.74 6.99
N ARG A 132 29.71 31.62 8.23
CA ARG A 132 30.22 30.36 8.79
C ARG A 132 29.34 29.89 9.95
N VAL A 133 28.96 28.61 9.92
CA VAL A 133 28.26 27.95 11.03
C VAL A 133 29.24 27.83 12.20
N ILE A 134 28.93 28.48 13.32
CA ILE A 134 29.77 28.49 14.53
C ILE A 134 29.21 27.58 15.63
N SER A 135 27.93 27.19 15.55
CA SER A 135 27.28 26.29 16.50
C SER A 135 26.13 25.56 15.81
N SER A 136 25.99 24.26 16.05
CA SER A 136 24.90 23.44 15.54
C SER A 136 24.31 22.63 16.69
N ARG A 137 22.99 22.77 16.90
CA ARG A 137 22.25 22.04 17.92
C ARG A 137 21.05 21.35 17.29
N GLU A 138 21.01 20.03 17.46
CA GLU A 138 19.90 19.18 17.04
C GLU A 138 18.97 18.92 18.22
N HIS A 139 17.66 19.09 18.00
CA HIS A 139 16.64 18.70 18.96
C HIS A 139 15.62 17.77 18.30
N VAL A 140 15.40 16.62 18.93
CA VAL A 140 14.44 15.61 18.50
C VAL A 140 13.23 15.70 19.42
N VAL A 141 12.08 16.13 18.88
CA VAL A 141 10.84 16.17 19.67
C VAL A 141 10.11 14.83 19.52
N PRO A 142 9.91 14.06 20.61
CA PRO A 142 9.10 12.86 20.55
C PRO A 142 7.65 13.23 20.27
N ARG A 143 7.06 12.63 19.24
CA ARG A 143 5.65 12.79 18.89
C ARG A 143 4.81 12.12 19.98
N ALA A 144 4.08 12.91 20.77
CA ALA A 144 3.08 12.38 21.70
C ALA A 144 1.95 11.73 20.89
N VAL A 145 1.65 10.47 21.20
CA VAL A 145 0.52 9.70 20.65
C VAL A 145 -0.72 9.99 21.47
#